data_AF-A0A0F9QH99-F1
#
_entry.id   AF-A0A0F9QH99-F1
#
_cell.length_a   1.000
_cell.length_b   1.000
_cell.length_c   1.000
_cell.angle_alpha   90.00
_cell.angle_beta   90.00
_cell.angle_gamma   90.00
#
_symmetry.space_group_name_H-M   'P 1'
#
loop_
_entity.id
_entity.type
_entity.pdbx_description
1 polymer ?
#
loop_
_entity_poly.entity_id
_entity_poly.type
_entity_poly.pdbx_seq_one_letter_code
_entity_poly.pdbx_strand_id
1 'polypeptide(L)'
;MLQSYEYAFFEDQDTGVPKGGYAKAVGIAIDFQAGPLDGKEPTGAFVETLIAIVIDRLTYYQNVTSKRFRCRENSLAITHLQEALHWLDHRTKDREARGVEGTYRP
;
A
#
# COMPACT_ATOMS: atom_id res chain seq x y z
N MET A 1 -6.32 18.07 -2.76
CA MET A 1 -5.05 18.84 -2.73
C MET A 1 -3.97 17.88 -2.26
N LEU A 2 -2.89 17.73 -3.04
CA LEU A 2 -1.75 16.90 -2.65
C LEU A 2 -0.87 17.71 -1.69
N GLN A 3 -0.56 17.15 -0.52
CA GLN A 3 0.36 17.78 0.41
C GLN A 3 1.80 17.57 -0.05
N SER A 4 2.70 18.50 0.25
CA SER A 4 4.14 18.23 0.17
C SER A 4 4.52 17.16 1.19
N TYR A 5 5.40 16.24 0.80
CA TYR A 5 5.90 15.20 1.67
C TYR A 5 7.38 14.96 1.40
N GLU A 6 8.10 14.57 2.44
CA GLU A 6 9.48 14.10 2.37
C GLU A 6 9.44 12.58 2.22
N TYR A 7 10.33 12.02 1.40
CA TYR A 7 10.47 10.59 1.26
C TYR A 7 11.91 10.20 0.94
N ALA A 8 12.27 8.98 1.30
CA ALA A 8 13.47 8.31 0.82
C ALA A 8 13.18 6.82 0.66
N PHE A 9 13.72 6.21 -0.39
CA PHE A 9 13.68 4.76 -0.58
C PHE A 9 15.10 4.24 -0.44
N PHE A 10 15.23 3.12 0.26
CA PHE A 10 16.53 2.54 0.55
C PHE A 10 16.72 1.28 -0.27
N GLU A 11 17.95 1.08 -0.74
CA GLU A 11 18.36 -0.11 -1.45
C GLU A 11 19.66 -0.61 -0.81
N ASP A 12 19.83 -1.92 -0.83
CA ASP A 12 21.11 -2.55 -0.50
C ASP A 12 22.13 -2.23 -1.60
N GLN A 13 23.26 -1.63 -1.23
CA GLN A 13 24.24 -1.11 -2.19
C GLN A 13 24.91 -2.21 -3.04
N ASP A 14 24.98 -3.44 -2.50
CA ASP A 14 25.66 -4.55 -3.16
C ASP A 14 24.69 -5.37 -4.03
N THR A 15 23.43 -5.52 -3.58
CA THR A 15 22.44 -6.38 -4.24
C THR A 15 21.35 -5.64 -5.00
N GLY A 16 21.22 -4.32 -4.83
CA GLY A 16 20.15 -3.50 -5.45
C GLY A 16 18.75 -3.79 -4.92
N VAL A 17 18.66 -4.54 -3.82
CA VAL A 17 17.41 -4.99 -3.22
C VAL A 17 16.76 -3.86 -2.43
N PRO A 18 15.43 -3.64 -2.57
CA PRO A 18 14.72 -2.65 -1.75
C PRO A 18 14.78 -2.97 -0.25
N LYS A 19 15.27 -2.03 0.55
CA LYS A 19 15.36 -2.06 2.02
C LYS A 19 14.36 -1.12 2.70
N GLY A 20 13.19 -0.97 2.09
CA GLY A 20 12.11 -0.13 2.61
C GLY A 20 12.37 1.34 2.29
N GLY A 21 12.19 2.20 3.29
CA GLY A 21 12.18 3.65 3.10
C GLY A 21 11.16 4.31 4.00
N TYR A 22 10.95 5.60 3.82
CA TYR A 22 9.91 6.32 4.54
C TYR A 22 9.21 7.35 3.65
N ALA A 23 8.01 7.74 4.08
CA ALA A 23 7.32 8.92 3.60
C ALA A 23 6.68 9.67 4.78
N LYS A 24 6.91 10.98 4.88
CA LYS A 24 6.43 11.83 5.97
C LYS A 24 5.75 13.07 5.43
N ALA A 25 4.56 13.36 5.94
CA ALA A 25 3.77 14.55 5.63
C ALA A 25 2.99 15.01 6.88
N VAL A 26 2.22 16.08 6.76
CA VAL A 26 1.39 16.55 7.88
C VAL A 26 0.32 15.49 8.20
N GLY A 27 0.44 14.85 9.36
CA GLY A 27 -0.46 13.78 9.80
C GLY A 27 -0.17 12.40 9.18
N ILE A 28 0.96 12.24 8.50
CA ILE A 28 1.38 10.97 7.87
C ILE A 28 2.84 10.68 8.26
N ALA A 29 3.08 9.50 8.83
CA ALA A 29 4.41 8.95 9.04
C ALA A 29 4.38 7.47 8.67
N ILE A 30 5.09 7.12 7.60
CA ILE A 30 5.11 5.77 7.05
C ILE A 30 6.56 5.33 7.01
N ASP A 31 6.85 4.18 7.63
CA ASP A 31 8.07 3.41 7.41
C ASP A 31 7.66 2.18 6.59
N PHE A 32 8.26 2.01 5.40
CA PHE A 32 7.89 0.93 4.48
C PHE A 32 8.56 -0.38 4.85
N GLN A 33 7.86 -1.48 4.60
CA GLN A 33 8.40 -2.83 4.75
C GLN A 33 9.74 -2.97 4.00
N ALA A 34 10.76 -3.48 4.70
CA ALA A 34 12.04 -3.82 4.10
C ALA A 34 12.01 -5.25 3.56
N GLY A 35 12.17 -5.39 2.23
CA GLY A 35 12.16 -6.68 1.56
C GLY A 35 10.82 -7.44 1.62
N PRO A 36 10.75 -8.64 1.03
CA PRO A 36 9.57 -9.48 1.09
C PRO A 36 9.39 -10.06 2.51
N LEU A 37 8.16 -10.45 2.85
CA LEU A 37 7.87 -11.08 4.14
C LEU A 37 8.38 -12.52 4.15
N ASP A 38 9.36 -12.83 5.00
CA ASP A 38 10.05 -14.13 5.05
C ASP A 38 9.63 -15.00 6.23
N GLY A 39 8.34 -14.90 6.64
CA GLY A 39 7.80 -15.64 7.80
C GLY A 39 8.12 -15.02 9.16
N LYS A 40 8.68 -13.81 9.18
CA LYS A 40 8.86 -12.99 10.38
C LYS A 40 7.75 -11.95 10.50
N GLU A 41 7.73 -11.25 11.64
CA GLU A 41 6.90 -10.06 11.81
C GLU A 41 7.24 -8.99 10.76
N PRO A 42 6.25 -8.24 10.25
CA PRO A 42 6.48 -7.10 9.37
C PRO A 42 7.44 -6.08 9.99
N THR A 43 8.34 -5.56 9.17
CA THR A 43 9.29 -4.50 9.51
C THR A 43 8.76 -3.10 9.21
N GLY A 44 7.67 -3.00 8.45
CA GLY A 44 7.04 -1.73 8.11
C GLY A 44 5.70 -1.90 7.37
N ALA A 45 5.19 -0.80 6.83
CA ALA A 45 3.93 -0.75 6.12
C ALA A 45 4.02 -1.41 4.73
N PHE A 46 3.01 -2.20 4.41
CA PHE A 46 2.74 -2.68 3.06
C PHE A 46 1.94 -1.65 2.27
N VAL A 47 2.15 -1.62 0.95
CA VAL A 47 1.40 -0.73 0.05
C VAL A 47 -0.09 -1.07 0.09
N GLU A 48 -0.41 -2.36 0.15
CA GLU A 48 -1.75 -2.93 0.29
C GLU A 48 -2.46 -2.37 1.53
N THR A 49 -1.77 -2.27 2.68
CA THR A 49 -2.34 -1.70 3.91
C THR A 49 -2.68 -0.22 3.75
N LEU A 50 -1.80 0.56 3.11
CA LEU A 50 -2.05 1.97 2.87
C LEU A 50 -3.25 2.19 1.94
N ILE A 51 -3.36 1.37 0.88
CA ILE A 51 -4.52 1.41 -0.02
C ILE A 51 -5.80 1.07 0.72
N ALA A 52 -5.81 0.03 1.57
CA ALA A 52 -6.97 -0.35 2.36
C ALA A 52 -7.46 0.77 3.29
N ILE A 53 -6.53 1.45 3.98
CA ILE A 53 -6.86 2.61 4.83
C ILE A 53 -7.53 3.73 4.02
N VAL A 54 -7.05 4.00 2.81
CA VAL A 54 -7.65 5.01 1.92
C VAL A 54 -9.04 4.58 1.45
N ILE A 55 -9.23 3.29 1.09
CA ILE A 55 -10.54 2.72 0.74
C ILE A 55 -11.53 2.90 1.89
N ASP A 56 -11.14 2.56 3.12
CA ASP A 56 -12.01 2.70 4.30
C ASP A 56 -12.42 4.16 4.52
N ARG A 57 -11.47 5.09 4.35
CA ARG A 57 -11.74 6.52 4.50
C ARG A 57 -12.70 7.06 3.44
N LEU A 58 -12.51 6.68 2.18
CA LEU A 58 -13.40 7.08 1.09
C LEU A 58 -14.78 6.45 1.23
N THR A 59 -14.84 5.18 1.66
CA THR A 59 -16.09 4.46 1.92
C THR A 59 -16.88 5.12 3.04
N TYR A 60 -16.20 5.55 4.11
CA TYR A 60 -16.83 6.35 5.15
C TYR A 60 -17.46 7.62 4.56
N TYR A 61 -16.73 8.42 3.79
CA TYR A 61 -17.26 9.63 3.15
C TYR A 61 -18.45 9.35 2.23
N GLN A 62 -18.41 8.24 1.48
CA GLN A 62 -19.48 7.86 0.58
C GLN A 62 -20.76 7.47 1.32
N ASN A 63 -20.63 6.89 2.52
CA ASN A 63 -21.72 6.26 3.26
C ASN A 63 -22.18 7.03 4.51
N VAL A 64 -21.56 8.18 4.84
CA VAL A 64 -22.00 8.97 6.01
C VAL A 64 -23.50 9.28 5.96
N THR A 65 -24.16 9.23 7.12
CA THR A 65 -25.63 9.36 7.24
C THR A 65 -26.16 10.66 6.65
N SER A 66 -25.41 11.76 6.75
CA SER A 66 -25.80 13.06 6.20
C SER A 66 -25.77 13.10 4.66
N LYS A 67 -25.15 12.10 4.02
CA LYS A 67 -24.88 12.00 2.57
C LYS A 67 -24.13 13.21 1.97
N ARG A 68 -23.64 14.14 2.80
CA ARG A 68 -23.01 15.39 2.35
C ARG A 68 -21.69 15.20 1.60
N PHE A 69 -21.01 14.08 1.85
CA PHE A 69 -19.73 13.74 1.23
C PHE A 69 -19.86 12.64 0.17
N ARG A 70 -21.09 12.24 -0.16
CA ARG A 70 -21.35 11.24 -1.19
C ARG A 70 -21.18 11.87 -2.57
N CYS A 71 -20.31 11.31 -3.40
CA CYS A 71 -20.15 11.75 -4.79
C CYS A 71 -19.79 10.58 -5.72
N ARG A 72 -19.81 10.82 -7.03
CA ARG A 72 -19.47 9.80 -8.03
C ARG A 72 -17.97 9.50 -8.03
N GLU A 73 -17.17 10.53 -7.84
CA GLU A 73 -15.71 10.49 -7.85
C GLU A 73 -15.17 9.62 -6.71
N ASN A 74 -15.76 9.70 -5.52
CA ASN A 74 -15.44 8.81 -4.40
C ASN A 74 -15.72 7.35 -4.76
N SER A 75 -16.87 7.04 -5.36
CA SER A 75 -17.18 5.67 -5.80
C SER A 75 -16.19 5.16 -6.84
N LEU A 76 -15.82 5.98 -7.83
CA LEU A 76 -14.83 5.59 -8.84
C LEU A 76 -13.44 5.36 -8.23
N ALA A 77 -13.01 6.24 -7.32
CA ALA A 77 -11.74 6.09 -6.63
C ALA A 77 -11.69 4.81 -5.80
N ILE A 78 -12.77 4.48 -5.06
CA ILE A 78 -12.88 3.22 -4.32
C ILE A 78 -12.74 2.02 -5.26
N THR A 79 -13.44 2.01 -6.40
CA THR A 79 -13.35 0.91 -7.37
C THR A 79 -11.93 0.71 -7.88
N HIS A 80 -11.22 1.77 -8.26
CA HIS A 80 -9.85 1.64 -8.77
C HIS A 80 -8.83 1.25 -7.69
N LEU A 81 -9.03 1.70 -6.45
CA LEU A 81 -8.19 1.25 -5.34
C LEU A 81 -8.43 -0.23 -5.01
N GLN A 82 -9.67 -0.71 -5.10
CA GLN A 82 -10.00 -2.14 -4.95
C GLN A 82 -9.40 -2.98 -6.09
N GLU A 83 -9.42 -2.47 -7.32
CA GLU A 83 -8.75 -3.09 -8.46
C GLU A 83 -7.23 -3.16 -8.25
N ALA A 84 -6.60 -2.10 -7.73
CA ALA A 84 -5.20 -2.12 -7.37
C ALA A 84 -4.89 -3.21 -6.33
N LEU A 85 -5.70 -3.35 -5.28
CA LEU A 85 -5.56 -4.43 -4.31
C LEU A 85 -5.71 -5.81 -4.95
N HIS A 86 -6.66 -5.98 -5.88
CA HIS A 86 -6.84 -7.23 -6.58
C HIS A 86 -5.57 -7.67 -7.32
N TRP A 87 -4.91 -6.75 -8.04
CA TRP A 87 -3.68 -7.06 -8.76
C TRP A 87 -2.49 -7.34 -7.83
N LEU A 88 -2.41 -6.63 -6.70
CA LEU A 88 -1.37 -6.88 -5.69
C LEU A 88 -1.53 -8.26 -5.04
N ASP A 89 -2.75 -8.64 -4.65
CA ASP A 89 -3.09 -9.95 -4.10
C ASP A 89 -2.88 -11.08 -5.13
N HIS A 90 -3.28 -10.86 -6.38
CA HIS A 90 -3.01 -11.81 -7.47
C HIS A 90 -1.50 -12.07 -7.61
N ARG A 91 -0.68 -11.02 -7.57
CA ARG A 91 0.79 -11.15 -7.63
C ARG A 91 1.33 -11.96 -6.47
N THR A 92 0.86 -11.72 -5.24
CA THR A 92 1.26 -12.51 -4.06
C THR A 92 0.89 -13.98 -4.23
N LYS A 93 -0.35 -14.28 -4.61
CA LYS A 93 -0.83 -15.66 -4.83
C LYS A 93 -0.07 -16.38 -5.94
N ASP A 94 0.23 -15.70 -7.03
CA ASP A 94 1.05 -16.27 -8.11
C ASP A 94 2.45 -16.65 -7.62
N ARG A 95 3.06 -15.81 -6.79
CA ARG A 95 4.39 -16.07 -6.21
C ARG A 95 4.36 -17.18 -5.17
N GLU A 96 3.30 -17.28 -4.38
CA GLU A 96 3.06 -18.40 -3.47
C GLU A 96 2.92 -19.71 -4.25
N ALA A 97 2.12 -19.72 -5.32
CA ALA A 97 1.93 -20.89 -6.18
C ALA A 97 3.23 -21.36 -6.85
N ARG A 98 4.14 -20.42 -7.16
CA ARG A 98 5.48 -20.72 -7.69
C ARG A 98 6.51 -21.03 -6.60
N GLY A 99 6.16 -20.94 -5.31
CA GLY A 99 7.06 -21.20 -4.19
C GLY A 99 8.20 -20.19 -4.05
N VAL A 100 8.00 -18.96 -4.56
CA VAL A 100 9.00 -17.88 -4.54
C VAL A 100 8.56 -16.69 -3.67
N GLU A 101 7.39 -16.78 -3.03
CA GLU A 101 6.96 -15.77 -2.07
C GLU A 101 7.95 -15.66 -0.90
N GLY A 102 8.18 -14.43 -0.41
CA GLY A 102 9.26 -14.19 0.56
C GLY A 102 10.68 -14.11 -0.05
N THR A 103 10.85 -14.24 -1.37
CA THR A 103 12.17 -14.20 -2.02
C THR A 103 12.28 -13.12 -3.11
N TYR A 104 13.51 -12.78 -3.51
CA TYR A 104 13.74 -11.84 -4.63
C TYR A 104 13.65 -12.49 -6.02
N ARG A 105 13.24 -13.76 -6.09
CA ARG A 105 13.11 -14.45 -7.38
C ARG A 105 11.83 -13.99 -8.09
N PRO A 106 11.90 -13.74 -9.42
CA PRO A 106 10.75 -13.32 -10.19
C PRO A 106 9.66 -14.36 -10.18
#